data_AF-T0YCJ7-F1
#
_entry.id   AF-T0YCJ7-F1
#
_cell.length_a   1.000
_cell.length_b   1.000
_cell.length_c   1.000
_cell.angle_alpha   90.00
_cell.angle_beta   90.00
_cell.angle_gamma   90.00
#
_symmetry.space_group_name_H-M   'P 1'
#
loop_
_entity.id
_entity.type
_entity.pdbx_description
1 polymer ?
#
loop_
_entity_poly.entity_id
_entity_poly.type
_entity_poly.pdbx_seq_one_letter_code
_entity_poly.pdbx_strand_id
1 'polypeptide(L)'
;MYEVYKKLKPMKGESAALEAIVHLRATTLVPFDDQLALEAADYSLSLHLHFSDAIIYATARRFGAELHTSDPELRGKPGVVFH
;
A
#
# COMPACT_ATOMS: atom_id res chain seq x y z
N MET A 1 -1.92 6.16 -2.73
CA MET A 1 -2.71 7.22 -3.42
C MET A 1 -4.18 7.21 -3.01
N TYR A 2 -4.95 6.15 -3.35
CA TYR A 2 -6.39 6.07 -3.09
C TYR A 2 -6.78 6.28 -1.62
N GLU A 3 -6.18 5.53 -0.69
CA GLU A 3 -6.58 5.56 0.73
C GLU A 3 -6.29 6.92 1.38
N VAL A 4 -5.13 7.51 1.08
CA VAL A 4 -4.75 8.84 1.60
C VAL A 4 -5.73 9.90 1.13
N TYR A 5 -6.06 9.94 -0.16
CA TYR A 5 -7.01 10.91 -0.70
C TYR A 5 -8.43 10.70 -0.14
N LYS A 6 -8.91 9.45 -0.15
CA LYS A 6 -10.24 9.07 0.37
C LYS A 6 -10.40 9.42 1.84
N LYS A 7 -9.35 9.24 2.64
CA LYS A 7 -9.35 9.57 4.08
C LYS A 7 -9.31 11.07 4.32
N LEU A 8 -8.41 11.79 3.63
CA LEU A 8 -8.18 13.21 3.91
C LEU A 8 -9.28 14.13 3.34
N LYS A 9 -9.84 13.84 2.17
CA LYS A 9 -10.83 14.71 1.51
C LYS A 9 -12.03 15.05 2.40
N PRO A 10 -12.73 14.10 3.05
CA PRO A 10 -13.85 14.43 3.95
C PRO A 10 -13.41 15.09 5.26
N MET A 11 -12.18 14.85 5.72
CA MET A 11 -11.68 15.36 7.01
C MET A 11 -11.12 16.78 6.92
N LYS A 12 -10.45 17.12 5.82
CA LYS A 12 -9.66 18.34 5.66
C LYS A 12 -9.96 19.12 4.38
N GLY A 13 -10.89 18.63 3.56
CA GLY A 13 -11.22 19.23 2.26
C GLY A 13 -10.29 18.77 1.13
N GLU A 14 -10.67 19.13 -0.09
CA GLU A 14 -9.99 18.70 -1.32
C GLU A 14 -8.57 19.26 -1.44
N SER A 15 -8.36 20.56 -1.17
CA SER A 15 -7.05 21.20 -1.29
C SER A 15 -5.99 20.52 -0.41
N ALA A 16 -6.31 20.25 0.85
CA ALA A 16 -5.40 19.56 1.78
C ALA A 16 -5.14 18.11 1.37
N ALA A 17 -6.14 17.42 0.81
CA ALA A 17 -5.96 16.06 0.30
C ALA A 17 -5.02 16.05 -0.92
N LEU A 18 -5.17 17.01 -1.84
CA LEU A 18 -4.30 17.14 -3.02
C LEU A 18 -2.87 17.53 -2.63
N GLU A 19 -2.68 18.40 -1.64
CA GLU A 19 -1.35 18.72 -1.11
C GLU A 19 -0.64 17.48 -0.57
N ALA A 20 -1.33 16.65 0.22
CA ALA A 20 -0.79 15.36 0.68
C ALA A 20 -0.40 14.44 -0.49
N ILE A 21 -1.20 14.42 -1.56
CA ILE A 21 -0.88 13.66 -2.77
C ILE A 21 0.39 14.19 -3.47
N VAL A 22 0.61 15.50 -3.50
CA VAL A 22 1.84 16.07 -4.07
C VAL A 22 3.08 15.57 -3.32
N HIS A 23 3.03 15.50 -2.00
CA HIS A 23 4.14 14.93 -1.21
C HIS A 23 4.39 13.46 -1.53
N LEU A 24 3.34 12.65 -1.72
CA LEU A 24 3.50 11.25 -2.14
C LEU A 24 4.08 11.10 -3.55
N ARG A 25 3.84 12.06 -4.44
CA ARG A 25 4.42 12.05 -5.80
C ARG A 25 5.92 12.32 -5.83
N ALA A 26 6.50 12.80 -4.72
CA ALA A 26 7.95 12.94 -4.59
C ALA A 26 8.67 11.59 -4.36
N THR A 27 7.93 10.48 -4.21
CA THR A 27 8.47 9.13 -4.13
C THR A 27 8.28 8.37 -5.45
N THR A 28 8.84 7.17 -5.53
CA THR A 28 8.61 6.27 -6.66
C THR A 28 7.16 5.75 -6.64
N LEU A 29 6.39 6.13 -7.66
CA LEU A 29 5.05 5.58 -7.89
C LEU A 29 5.14 4.29 -8.68
N VAL A 30 4.66 3.20 -8.09
CA VAL A 30 4.47 1.92 -8.78
C VAL A 30 3.04 1.86 -9.33
N PRO A 31 2.86 1.71 -10.65
CA PRO A 31 1.53 1.46 -11.22
C PRO A 31 0.95 0.13 -10.73
N PHE A 32 -0.35 0.11 -10.46
CA PHE A 32 -1.07 -1.14 -10.20
C PHE A 32 -1.51 -1.74 -11.54
N ASP A 33 -0.63 -2.56 -12.13
CA ASP A 33 -0.86 -3.26 -13.39
C ASP A 33 -1.44 -4.68 -13.19
N ASP A 34 -1.85 -5.32 -14.29
CA ASP A 34 -2.46 -6.66 -14.27
C ASP A 34 -1.55 -7.70 -13.60
N GLN A 35 -0.23 -7.62 -13.81
CA GLN A 35 0.70 -8.54 -13.20
C GLN A 35 0.73 -8.34 -11.67
N LEU A 36 0.75 -7.09 -11.20
CA LEU A 36 0.73 -6.79 -9.76
C LEU A 36 -0.62 -7.17 -9.13
N ALA A 37 -1.71 -7.07 -9.89
CA ALA A 37 -3.02 -7.51 -9.46
C ALA A 37 -3.08 -9.03 -9.24
N LEU A 38 -2.48 -9.82 -10.14
CA LEU A 38 -2.38 -11.28 -9.99
C LEU A 38 -1.48 -11.65 -8.80
N GLU A 39 -0.30 -11.03 -8.68
CA GLU A 39 0.61 -11.25 -7.53
C GLU A 39 -0.07 -10.91 -6.19
N ALA A 40 -0.82 -9.80 -6.14
CA ALA A 40 -1.58 -9.42 -4.96
C ALA A 40 -2.69 -10.43 -4.63
N ALA A 41 -3.39 -10.96 -5.63
CA ALA A 41 -4.41 -11.98 -5.40
C ALA A 41 -3.80 -13.26 -4.79
N ASP A 42 -2.65 -13.71 -5.29
CA ASP A 42 -1.94 -14.87 -4.75
C ASP A 42 -1.50 -14.65 -3.29
N TYR A 43 -1.00 -13.46 -2.96
CA TYR A 43 -0.66 -13.10 -1.57
C TYR A 43 -1.89 -12.94 -0.68
N SER A 44 -2.99 -12.39 -1.19
CA SER A 44 -4.25 -12.27 -0.46
C SER A 44 -4.76 -13.65 -0.03
N LEU A 45 -4.76 -14.62 -0.95
CA LEU A 45 -5.20 -15.99 -0.66
C LEU A 45 -4.24 -16.74 0.26
N SER A 46 -2.94 -16.68 -0.01
CA SER A 46 -1.95 -17.45 0.77
C SER A 46 -1.74 -16.90 2.18
N LEU A 47 -1.80 -15.57 2.36
CA LEU A 47 -1.50 -14.89 3.62
C LEU A 47 -2.75 -14.32 4.32
N HIS A 48 -3.93 -14.58 3.76
CA HIS A 48 -5.24 -14.12 4.25
C HIS A 48 -5.29 -12.60 4.43
N LEU A 49 -4.72 -11.87 3.46
CA LEU A 49 -4.64 -10.41 3.50
C LEU A 49 -5.86 -9.75 2.87
N HIS A 50 -6.32 -8.66 3.46
CA HIS A 50 -7.24 -7.74 2.79
C HIS A 50 -6.63 -7.19 1.49
N PHE A 51 -7.48 -6.83 0.54
CA PHE A 51 -7.08 -6.45 -0.82
C PHE A 51 -6.01 -5.35 -0.85
N SER A 52 -6.16 -4.29 -0.05
CA SER A 52 -5.19 -3.20 0.07
C SER A 52 -3.83 -3.68 0.57
N ASP A 53 -3.81 -4.48 1.62
CA ASP A 53 -2.59 -4.99 2.22
C ASP A 53 -1.88 -5.99 1.31
N ALA A 54 -2.64 -6.78 0.57
CA ALA A 54 -2.11 -7.68 -0.44
C ALA A 54 -1.42 -6.91 -1.58
N ILE A 55 -2.00 -5.81 -2.06
CA ILE A 55 -1.36 -4.95 -3.08
C ILE A 55 -0.06 -4.34 -2.54
N ILE A 56 -0.10 -3.78 -1.33
CA ILE A 56 1.07 -3.14 -0.71
C ILE A 56 2.17 -4.19 -0.50
N TYR A 57 1.83 -5.36 0.02
CA TYR A 57 2.75 -6.46 0.24
C TYR A 57 3.35 -6.98 -1.06
N ALA A 58 2.52 -7.25 -2.08
CA ALA A 58 2.97 -7.69 -3.40
C ALA A 58 3.93 -6.67 -4.03
N THR A 59 3.60 -5.37 -3.92
CA THR A 59 4.46 -4.29 -4.40
C THR A 59 5.83 -4.35 -3.73
N ALA A 60 5.87 -4.47 -2.39
CA ALA A 60 7.14 -4.57 -1.68
C ALA A 60 7.94 -5.81 -2.08
N ARG A 61 7.28 -6.97 -2.25
CA ARG A 61 7.94 -8.21 -2.68
C ARG A 61 8.51 -8.11 -4.09
N ARG A 62 7.76 -7.54 -5.05
CA ARG A 62 8.18 -7.37 -6.45
C ARG A 62 9.48 -6.57 -6.57
N PHE A 63 9.64 -5.53 -5.75
CA PHE A 63 10.83 -4.68 -5.78
C PHE A 63 11.90 -5.06 -4.74
N GLY A 64 11.71 -6.16 -4.01
CA GLY A 64 12.62 -6.56 -2.94
C GLY A 64 12.76 -5.52 -1.81
N ALA A 65 11.74 -4.68 -1.62
CA ALA A 65 11.74 -3.60 -0.65
C ALA A 65 11.38 -4.11 0.75
N GLU A 66 11.82 -3.40 1.78
CA GLU A 66 11.35 -3.60 3.16
C GLU A 66 10.00 -2.90 3.36
N LEU A 67 8.99 -3.61 3.86
CA LEU A 67 7.67 -3.05 4.12
C LEU A 67 7.57 -2.60 5.58
N HIS A 68 7.62 -1.29 5.82
CA HIS A 68 7.36 -0.72 7.13
C HIS A 68 5.85 -0.50 7.34
N THR A 69 5.32 -1.02 8.44
CA THR A 69 3.90 -0.88 8.78
C THR A 69 3.67 -1.00 10.28
N SER A 70 2.56 -0.44 10.75
CA SER A 70 2.01 -0.67 12.10
C SER A 70 0.72 -1.49 12.05
N ASP A 71 0.39 -2.08 10.90
CA ASP A 71 -0.77 -2.96 10.73
C ASP A 71 -0.49 -4.36 11.29
N PRO A 72 -1.21 -4.81 12.34
CA PRO A 72 -0.98 -6.11 12.96
C PRO A 72 -1.16 -7.30 12.01
N GLU A 73 -1.97 -7.19 10.97
CA GLU A 73 -2.21 -8.29 10.01
C GLU A 73 -0.94 -8.65 9.22
N LEU A 74 -0.06 -7.68 9.02
CA LEU A 74 1.22 -7.82 8.32
C LEU A 74 2.37 -8.23 9.26
N ARG A 75 2.15 -8.25 10.58
CA ARG A 75 3.20 -8.56 11.55
C ARG A 75 3.77 -9.96 11.34
N GLY A 76 5.11 -10.06 11.31
CA GLY A 76 5.83 -11.32 11.19
C GLY A 76 5.85 -11.92 9.78
N LYS A 77 5.28 -11.23 8.77
CA LYS A 77 5.37 -11.66 7.38
C LYS A 77 6.76 -11.37 6.79
N PRO A 78 7.25 -12.18 5.82
CA PRO A 78 8.56 -11.98 5.22
C PRO A 78 8.79 -10.56 4.65
N GLY A 79 9.92 -9.95 5.04
CA GLY A 79 10.31 -8.61 4.60
C GLY A 79 9.42 -7.48 5.12
N VAL A 80 8.67 -7.72 6.20
CA VAL A 80 7.94 -6.69 6.95
C VAL A 80 8.73 -6.28 8.18
N VAL A 81 8.88 -4.98 8.37
CA VAL A 81 9.31 -4.38 9.65
C VAL A 81 8.09 -3.75 10.31
N PHE A 82 7.71 -4.34 11.43
CA PHE A 82 6.56 -3.91 12.21
C PHE A 82 6.99 -2.93 13.31
N HIS A 83 6.29 -1.80 13.42
CA HIS A 83 6.48 -0.78 14.46
C HIS A 83 5.25 -0.63 15.35
#